data_AF-E4NIU1-F1
#
_entry.id   AF-E4NIU1-F1
#
_cell.length_a   1.000
_cell.length_b   1.000
_cell.length_c   1.000
_cell.angle_alpha   90.00
_cell.angle_beta   90.00
_cell.angle_gamma   90.00
#
_symmetry.space_group_name_H-M   'P 1'
#
loop_
_entity.id
_entity.type
_entity.pdbx_description
1 polymer ?
#
loop_
_entity_poly.entity_id
_entity_poly.type
_entity_poly.pdbx_seq_one_letter_code
_entity_poly.pdbx_strand_id
1 'polypeptide(L)'
;MTTYREVLGDPRFRLLFTTRTLGIVGDSLRITTLAVLIYAGTRSALLSAVAFGIGFLPQLLGSMLLGSLTDRLRPRPLITAGHLLDAAAAALLGLVRMPVAACLLLVGAVAVLTPVFNGASGRLVAQTLHGDAYVLGRSLTQLAASGAQLLGLAGGGVTVALLGPRGALLAAAALHLGNALAIRLRLPDLPPARSAGGGSVLGQSWRGNGALLRRVPVRRLLLAQWLPSAAVTGAESLVIAYAGARGFPPGGYGFLLACLPVGMLAGDLLVGRFAAPATRERLVAPLAALMGLPLLVFALPAPLPLCAAALLAAGFGFAYALGLQRPFLDALPADGRGQAFTLLGSGSMTLQGVGPALFGAAATLTGTGPAMAAAGAAATLTALWITSWHRPTSPPALLEPA
;
A
#
# COMPACT_ATOMS: atom_id res chain seq x y z
N MET A 1 -9.75 -9.43 -28.89
CA MET A 1 -8.99 -9.37 -27.62
C MET A 1 -8.46 -7.97 -27.47
N THR A 2 -8.89 -7.24 -26.43
CA THR A 2 -8.41 -5.87 -26.16
C THR A 2 -6.94 -5.86 -25.75
N THR A 3 -6.15 -4.98 -26.35
CA THR A 3 -4.71 -4.84 -26.08
C THR A 3 -4.39 -3.62 -25.20
N TYR A 4 -3.24 -3.63 -24.50
CA TYR A 4 -2.82 -2.50 -23.65
C TYR A 4 -2.74 -1.16 -24.41
N ARG A 5 -2.44 -1.21 -25.71
CA ARG A 5 -2.34 -0.04 -26.58
C ARG A 5 -3.69 0.61 -26.85
N GLU A 6 -4.77 -0.18 -26.91
CA GLU A 6 -6.14 0.33 -27.08
C GLU A 6 -6.65 0.99 -25.80
N VAL A 7 -6.33 0.41 -24.63
CA VAL A 7 -6.69 0.99 -23.32
C VAL A 7 -5.97 2.32 -23.08
N LEU A 8 -4.69 2.43 -23.45
CA LEU A 8 -3.92 3.69 -23.39
C LEU A 8 -4.26 4.69 -24.51
N GLY A 9 -5.04 4.24 -25.50
CA GLY A 9 -5.55 5.08 -26.58
C GLY A 9 -6.56 6.12 -26.10
N ASP A 10 -7.34 5.79 -25.06
CA ASP A 10 -8.29 6.74 -24.48
C ASP A 10 -7.58 7.86 -23.71
N PRO A 11 -7.73 9.14 -24.12
CA PRO A 11 -7.05 10.27 -23.49
C PRO A 11 -7.48 10.51 -22.03
N ARG A 12 -8.71 10.13 -21.64
CA ARG A 12 -9.22 10.25 -20.27
C ARG A 12 -8.59 9.19 -19.38
N PHE A 13 -8.53 7.94 -19.85
CA PHE A 13 -7.85 6.88 -19.11
C PHE A 13 -6.37 7.21 -18.94
N ARG A 14 -5.68 7.64 -20.01
CA ARG A 14 -4.27 8.04 -19.95
C ARG A 14 -4.03 9.17 -18.96
N LEU A 15 -4.90 10.19 -18.95
CA LEU A 15 -4.81 11.29 -17.98
C LEU A 15 -4.92 10.77 -16.54
N LEU A 16 -5.98 10.01 -16.23
CA LEU A 16 -6.22 9.47 -14.89
C LEU A 16 -5.10 8.52 -14.45
N PHE A 17 -4.60 7.70 -15.37
CA PHE A 17 -3.47 6.81 -15.14
C PHE A 17 -2.22 7.61 -14.77
N THR A 18 -1.82 8.58 -15.60
CA THR A 18 -0.61 9.38 -15.36
C THR A 18 -0.70 10.19 -14.06
N THR A 19 -1.82 10.87 -13.80
CA THR A 19 -1.98 11.66 -12.57
C THR A 19 -2.04 10.77 -11.32
N ARG A 20 -2.62 9.57 -11.43
CA ARG A 20 -2.63 8.60 -10.33
C ARG A 20 -1.22 8.10 -10.02
N THR A 21 -0.47 7.71 -11.04
CA THR A 21 0.93 7.25 -10.89
C THR A 21 1.79 8.35 -10.27
N LEU A 22 1.76 9.58 -10.80
CA LEU A 22 2.53 10.70 -10.25
C LEU A 22 2.06 11.09 -8.84
N GLY A 23 0.75 10.98 -8.57
CA GLY A 23 0.20 11.22 -7.23
C GLY A 23 0.77 10.24 -6.19
N ILE A 24 0.86 8.95 -6.52
CA ILE A 24 1.43 7.93 -5.62
C ILE A 24 2.93 8.19 -5.39
N VAL A 25 3.67 8.62 -6.41
CA VAL A 25 5.08 9.05 -6.24
C VAL A 25 5.16 10.21 -5.24
N GLY A 26 4.34 11.25 -5.42
CA GLY A 26 4.29 12.41 -4.53
C GLY A 26 3.91 12.06 -3.09
N ASP A 27 2.91 11.19 -2.91
CA ASP A 27 2.46 10.72 -1.59
C ASP A 27 3.57 9.94 -0.87
N SER A 28 4.21 9.00 -1.56
CA SER A 28 5.29 8.19 -0.99
C SER A 28 6.48 9.07 -0.62
N LEU A 29 6.84 10.01 -1.50
CA LEU A 29 7.88 11.01 -1.25
C LEU A 29 7.56 11.85 0.00
N ARG A 30 6.33 12.35 0.13
CA ARG A 30 5.86 13.14 1.28
C ARG A 30 5.93 12.33 2.58
N ILE A 31 5.39 11.11 2.58
CA ILE A 31 5.35 10.24 3.77
C ILE A 31 6.76 9.92 4.26
N THR A 32 7.64 9.46 3.37
CA THR A 32 9.03 9.14 3.72
C THR A 32 9.78 10.37 4.21
N THR A 33 9.64 11.49 3.52
CA THR A 33 10.35 12.73 3.88
C THR A 33 9.89 13.26 5.24
N LEU A 34 8.58 13.21 5.51
CA LEU A 34 8.04 13.61 6.80
C LEU A 34 8.56 12.74 7.95
N ALA A 35 8.60 11.43 7.75
CA ALA A 35 9.17 10.51 8.73
C ALA A 35 10.66 10.83 9.02
N VAL A 36 11.45 11.06 7.97
CA VAL A 36 12.86 11.50 8.10
C VAL A 36 12.96 12.82 8.86
N LEU A 37 12.14 13.82 8.54
CA LEU A 37 12.16 15.14 9.17
C LEU A 37 11.83 15.06 10.67
N ILE A 38 10.81 14.27 11.02
CA ILE A 38 10.41 14.06 12.43
C ILE A 38 11.50 13.31 13.19
N TYR A 39 12.10 12.28 12.59
CA TYR A 39 13.20 11.55 13.23
C TYR A 39 14.43 12.44 13.42
N ALA A 40 14.79 13.26 12.44
CA ALA A 40 15.91 14.19 12.54
C ALA A 40 15.70 15.25 13.64
N GLY A 41 14.47 15.76 13.79
CA GLY A 41 14.15 16.78 14.78
C GLY A 41 13.91 16.26 16.20
N THR A 42 13.39 15.03 16.36
CA THR A 42 13.00 14.49 17.68
C THR A 42 13.82 13.31 18.16
N ARG A 43 14.57 12.66 17.26
CA ARG A 43 15.25 11.37 17.49
C ARG A 43 14.31 10.24 17.98
N SER A 44 13.00 10.42 17.87
CA SER A 44 11.99 9.45 18.31
C SER A 44 11.62 8.50 17.18
N ALA A 45 11.93 7.21 17.36
CA ALA A 45 11.54 6.15 16.43
C ALA A 45 10.01 6.00 16.35
N LEU A 46 9.31 6.13 17.48
CA LEU A 46 7.84 6.06 17.54
C LEU A 46 7.20 7.16 16.71
N LEU A 47 7.61 8.42 16.89
CA LEU A 47 7.00 9.53 16.15
C LEU A 47 7.25 9.43 14.64
N SER A 48 8.43 8.94 14.24
CA SER A 48 8.75 8.65 12.84
C SER A 48 7.89 7.52 12.27
N ALA A 49 7.71 6.43 13.02
CA ALA A 49 6.88 5.30 12.61
C ALA A 49 5.40 5.69 12.52
N VAL A 50 4.90 6.47 13.47
CA VAL A 50 3.55 7.04 13.43
C VAL A 50 3.38 7.97 12.23
N ALA A 51 4.38 8.79 11.90
CA ALA A 51 4.35 9.64 10.70
C ALA A 51 4.31 8.84 9.40
N PHE A 52 4.89 7.64 9.38
CA PHE A 52 4.76 6.71 8.26
C PHE A 52 3.36 6.08 8.21
N GLY A 53 2.88 5.57 9.36
CA GLY A 53 1.59 4.88 9.47
C GLY A 53 0.35 5.77 9.33
N ILE A 54 0.45 7.06 9.67
CA ILE A 54 -0.66 8.03 9.60
C ILE A 54 -1.09 8.31 8.15
N GLY A 55 -0.27 7.96 7.16
CA GLY A 55 -0.67 7.97 5.77
C GLY A 55 -1.72 6.91 5.43
N PHE A 56 -1.78 5.80 6.19
CA PHE A 56 -2.63 4.64 5.91
C PHE A 56 -3.81 4.53 6.88
N LEU A 57 -3.56 4.72 8.18
CA LEU A 57 -4.52 4.47 9.25
C LEU A 57 -5.85 5.26 9.11
N PRO A 58 -5.84 6.58 8.81
CA PRO A 58 -7.06 7.38 8.75
C PRO A 58 -7.89 7.13 7.48
N GLN A 59 -7.31 6.50 6.46
CA GLN A 59 -8.02 6.16 5.23
C GLN A 59 -9.19 5.20 5.50
N LEU A 60 -9.08 4.33 6.51
CA LEU A 60 -10.21 3.48 6.90
C LEU A 60 -11.40 4.31 7.36
N LEU A 61 -11.18 5.24 8.29
CA LEU A 61 -12.23 6.13 8.81
C LEU A 61 -12.86 6.94 7.68
N GLY A 62 -12.04 7.45 6.76
CA GLY A 62 -12.49 8.11 5.55
C GLY A 62 -13.41 7.26 4.69
N SER A 63 -12.99 6.02 4.39
CA SER A 63 -13.78 5.11 3.57
C SER A 63 -15.12 4.74 4.22
N MET A 64 -15.15 4.62 5.55
CA MET A 64 -16.35 4.30 6.33
C MET A 64 -17.31 5.48 6.46
N LEU A 65 -16.83 6.68 6.72
CA LEU A 65 -17.68 7.84 7.02
C LEU A 65 -18.10 8.59 5.77
N LEU A 66 -17.23 8.62 4.76
CA LEU A 66 -17.35 9.54 3.62
C LEU A 66 -17.56 8.82 2.27
N GLY A 67 -17.65 7.49 2.25
CA GLY A 67 -17.83 6.71 1.02
C GLY A 67 -19.05 7.14 0.21
N SER A 68 -20.16 7.50 0.87
CA SER A 68 -21.40 7.96 0.24
C SER A 68 -21.31 9.33 -0.42
N LEU A 69 -20.30 10.15 -0.07
CA LEU A 69 -20.08 11.46 -0.69
C LEU A 69 -19.52 11.33 -2.11
N THR A 70 -18.85 10.21 -2.41
CA THR A 70 -18.32 9.98 -3.76
C THR A 70 -19.43 10.03 -4.80
N ASP A 71 -20.61 9.49 -4.50
CA ASP A 71 -21.74 9.41 -5.43
C ASP A 71 -22.50 10.72 -5.64
N ARG A 72 -22.39 11.66 -4.72
CA ARG A 72 -23.15 12.91 -4.73
C ARG A 72 -22.44 14.07 -5.41
N LEU A 73 -21.11 13.97 -5.58
CA LEU A 73 -20.27 15.08 -6.02
C LEU A 73 -19.73 14.86 -7.44
N ARG A 74 -19.49 15.97 -8.16
CA ARG A 74 -18.89 15.95 -9.50
C ARG A 74 -17.45 15.43 -9.41
N PRO A 75 -17.03 14.47 -10.26
CA PRO A 75 -15.70 13.85 -10.17
C PRO A 75 -14.54 14.84 -10.36
N ARG A 76 -14.67 15.78 -11.31
CA ARG A 76 -13.60 16.73 -11.63
C ARG A 76 -13.19 17.64 -10.46
N PRO A 77 -14.10 18.42 -9.85
CA PRO A 77 -13.72 19.27 -8.71
C PRO A 77 -13.25 18.44 -7.52
N LEU A 78 -13.81 17.25 -7.32
CA LEU A 78 -13.44 16.37 -6.20
C LEU A 78 -12.00 15.85 -6.33
N ILE A 79 -11.61 15.33 -7.50
CA ILE A 79 -10.24 14.85 -7.76
C ILE A 79 -9.24 16.02 -7.75
N THR A 80 -9.63 17.16 -8.33
CA THR A 80 -8.80 18.38 -8.31
C THR A 80 -8.56 18.86 -6.88
N ALA A 81 -9.61 18.90 -6.05
CA ALA A 81 -9.52 19.31 -4.66
C ALA A 81 -8.62 18.36 -3.85
N GLY A 82 -8.69 17.05 -4.09
CA GLY A 82 -7.77 16.09 -3.46
C GLY A 82 -6.31 16.39 -3.75
N HIS A 83 -5.95 16.56 -5.02
CA HIS A 83 -4.58 16.91 -5.39
C HIS A 83 -4.16 18.31 -4.88
N LEU A 84 -5.05 19.29 -4.87
CA LEU A 84 -4.76 20.60 -4.27
C LEU A 84 -4.53 20.51 -2.76
N LEU A 85 -5.29 19.66 -2.08
CA LEU A 85 -5.14 19.43 -0.64
C LEU A 85 -3.79 18.75 -0.34
N ASP A 86 -3.42 17.73 -1.13
CA ASP A 86 -2.12 17.07 -0.99
C ASP A 86 -0.96 18.04 -1.27
N ALA A 87 -1.09 18.87 -2.30
CA ALA A 87 -0.15 19.93 -2.60
C ALA A 87 -0.02 20.95 -1.46
N ALA A 88 -1.14 21.43 -0.93
CA ALA A 88 -1.16 22.39 0.17
C ALA A 88 -0.52 21.80 1.43
N ALA A 89 -0.84 20.54 1.77
CA ALA A 89 -0.24 19.86 2.90
C ALA A 89 1.27 19.68 2.72
N ALA A 90 1.73 19.24 1.54
CA ALA A 90 3.14 19.11 1.23
C ALA A 90 3.88 20.47 1.28
N ALA A 91 3.27 21.53 0.75
CA ALA A 91 3.82 22.88 0.78
C ALA A 91 3.89 23.44 2.21
N LEU A 92 2.85 23.25 3.02
CA LEU A 92 2.85 23.65 4.43
C LEU A 92 3.95 22.94 5.22
N LEU A 93 4.10 21.62 5.04
CA LEU A 93 5.16 20.84 5.68
C LEU A 93 6.57 21.30 5.22
N GLY A 94 6.70 21.70 3.95
CA GLY A 94 7.97 22.16 3.38
C GLY A 94 8.35 23.59 3.79
N LEU A 95 7.38 24.49 3.93
CA LEU A 95 7.60 25.93 4.14
C LEU A 95 7.47 26.36 5.60
N VAL A 96 6.55 25.75 6.36
CA VAL A 96 6.21 26.18 7.72
C VAL A 96 6.88 25.27 8.74
N ARG A 97 7.53 25.87 9.73
CA ARG A 97 8.06 25.12 10.89
C ARG A 97 6.92 24.83 11.86
N MET A 98 6.29 23.67 11.70
CA MET A 98 5.19 23.23 12.55
C MET A 98 5.70 22.26 13.63
N PRO A 99 5.08 22.24 14.83
CA PRO A 99 5.34 21.18 15.80
C PRO A 99 4.89 19.83 15.24
N VAL A 100 5.54 18.74 15.66
CA VAL A 100 5.27 17.38 15.14
C VAL A 100 3.79 17.01 15.21
N ALA A 101 3.11 17.35 16.30
CA ALA A 101 1.69 17.10 16.45
C ALA A 101 0.85 17.75 15.34
N ALA A 102 1.18 18.99 14.94
CA ALA A 102 0.47 19.68 13.87
C ALA A 102 0.75 19.04 12.50
N CYS A 103 1.98 18.58 12.24
CA CYS A 103 2.29 17.82 11.03
C CYS A 103 1.48 16.52 10.94
N LEU A 104 1.41 15.77 12.04
CA LEU A 104 0.66 14.51 12.11
C LEU A 104 -0.85 14.75 11.95
N LEU A 105 -1.41 15.77 12.61
CA LEU A 105 -2.81 16.14 12.47
C LEU A 105 -3.15 16.56 11.03
N LEU A 106 -2.28 17.34 10.40
CA LEU A 106 -2.45 17.75 9.01
C LEU A 106 -2.49 16.54 8.08
N VAL A 107 -1.48 15.66 8.12
CA VAL A 107 -1.45 14.47 7.27
C VAL A 107 -2.60 13.53 7.58
N GLY A 108 -2.95 13.36 8.86
CA GLY A 108 -4.08 12.55 9.27
C GLY A 108 -5.40 13.05 8.71
N ALA A 109 -5.66 14.37 8.78
CA ALA A 109 -6.84 14.99 8.21
C ALA A 109 -6.93 14.80 6.70
N VAL A 110 -5.81 14.95 5.98
CA VAL A 110 -5.75 14.69 4.54
C VAL A 110 -6.02 13.22 4.22
N ALA A 111 -5.42 12.29 4.98
CA ALA A 111 -5.59 10.85 4.79
C ALA A 111 -7.04 10.39 4.99
N VAL A 112 -7.83 11.03 5.86
CA VAL A 112 -9.28 10.75 5.99
C VAL A 112 -10.04 11.07 4.70
N LEU A 113 -9.60 12.07 3.92
CA LEU A 113 -10.28 12.49 2.70
C LEU A 113 -9.82 11.71 1.46
N THR A 114 -8.62 11.16 1.48
CA THR A 114 -8.01 10.37 0.38
C THR A 114 -8.93 9.31 -0.24
N PRO A 115 -9.67 8.47 0.54
CA PRO A 115 -10.57 7.47 -0.02
C PRO A 115 -11.69 8.06 -0.91
N VAL A 116 -12.16 9.25 -0.58
CA VAL A 116 -13.23 9.95 -1.34
C VAL A 116 -12.70 10.34 -2.72
N PHE A 117 -11.50 10.90 -2.77
CA PHE A 117 -10.84 11.31 -4.01
C PHE A 117 -10.45 10.09 -4.88
N ASN A 118 -9.93 9.04 -4.24
CA ASN A 118 -9.58 7.80 -4.91
C ASN A 118 -10.82 7.08 -5.47
N GLY A 119 -11.92 7.04 -4.70
CA GLY A 119 -13.19 6.49 -5.15
C GLY A 119 -13.76 7.22 -6.36
N ALA A 120 -13.67 8.55 -6.40
CA ALA A 120 -14.06 9.34 -7.57
C ALA A 120 -13.25 8.99 -8.82
N SER A 121 -11.92 8.84 -8.68
CA SER A 121 -11.03 8.44 -9.77
C SER A 121 -11.31 7.02 -10.26
N GLY A 122 -11.50 6.07 -9.34
CA GLY A 122 -11.81 4.67 -9.65
C GLY A 122 -13.14 4.52 -10.42
N ARG A 123 -14.15 5.33 -10.07
CA ARG A 123 -15.42 5.35 -10.81
C ARG A 123 -15.27 5.87 -12.23
N LEU A 124 -14.49 6.93 -12.44
CA LEU A 124 -14.24 7.42 -13.80
C LEU A 124 -13.54 6.38 -14.67
N VAL A 125 -12.59 5.64 -14.11
CA VAL A 125 -11.95 4.51 -14.82
C VAL A 125 -12.98 3.44 -15.19
N ALA A 126 -13.88 3.09 -14.26
CA ALA A 126 -14.96 2.12 -14.51
C ALA A 126 -16.01 2.62 -15.52
N GLN A 127 -16.24 3.93 -15.64
CA GLN A 127 -17.13 4.51 -16.66
C GLN A 127 -16.46 4.58 -18.04
N THR A 128 -15.13 4.64 -18.09
CA THR A 128 -14.38 4.80 -19.34
C THR A 128 -14.07 3.44 -19.98
N LEU A 129 -13.82 2.40 -19.17
CA LEU A 129 -13.46 1.06 -19.64
C LEU A 129 -14.58 0.06 -19.36
N HIS A 130 -14.94 -0.75 -20.36
CA HIS A 130 -16.00 -1.77 -20.27
C HIS A 130 -15.44 -3.18 -20.55
N GLY A 131 -16.02 -4.20 -19.92
CA GLY A 131 -15.66 -5.61 -20.16
C GLY A 131 -14.19 -5.93 -19.92
N ASP A 132 -13.55 -6.62 -20.86
CA ASP A 132 -12.14 -7.05 -20.77
C ASP A 132 -11.16 -5.86 -20.65
N ALA A 133 -11.50 -4.70 -21.24
CA ALA A 133 -10.68 -3.49 -21.16
C ALA A 133 -10.57 -2.96 -19.71
N TYR A 134 -11.63 -3.12 -18.91
CA TYR A 134 -11.62 -2.71 -17.51
C TYR A 134 -10.70 -3.59 -16.67
N VAL A 135 -10.72 -4.91 -16.88
CA VAL A 135 -9.83 -5.85 -16.18
C VAL A 135 -8.36 -5.56 -16.52
N LEU A 136 -8.07 -5.31 -17.79
CA LEU A 136 -6.73 -4.97 -18.25
C LEU A 136 -6.26 -3.61 -17.69
N GLY A 137 -7.11 -2.59 -17.75
CA GLY A 137 -6.82 -1.26 -17.22
C GLY A 137 -6.62 -1.25 -15.70
N ARG A 138 -7.41 -2.04 -14.95
CA ARG A 138 -7.25 -2.21 -13.51
C ARG A 138 -5.91 -2.87 -13.17
N SER A 139 -5.54 -3.94 -13.87
CA SER A 139 -4.25 -4.61 -13.70
C SER A 139 -3.07 -3.69 -14.00
N LEU A 140 -3.16 -2.91 -15.10
CA LEU A 140 -2.14 -1.93 -15.45
C LEU A 140 -2.01 -0.83 -14.39
N THR A 141 -3.14 -0.32 -13.90
CA THR A 141 -3.17 0.72 -12.86
C THR A 141 -2.58 0.20 -11.55
N GLN A 142 -2.84 -1.06 -11.19
CA GLN A 142 -2.25 -1.69 -10.01
C GLN A 142 -0.74 -1.82 -10.16
N LEU A 143 -0.25 -2.29 -11.30
CA LEU A 143 1.19 -2.43 -11.55
C LEU A 143 1.89 -1.06 -11.53
N ALA A 144 1.28 -0.04 -12.14
CA ALA A 144 1.80 1.32 -12.13
C ALA A 144 1.74 1.96 -10.75
N ALA A 145 0.75 1.61 -9.91
CA ALA A 145 0.66 2.06 -8.53
C ALA A 145 1.81 1.49 -7.69
N SER A 146 2.08 0.19 -7.80
CA SER A 146 3.26 -0.42 -7.17
C SER A 146 4.54 0.23 -7.68
N GLY A 147 4.69 0.38 -9.00
CA GLY A 147 5.78 1.10 -9.68
C GLY A 147 6.01 2.52 -9.15
N ALA A 148 4.94 3.28 -8.98
CA ALA A 148 5.00 4.62 -8.44
C ALA A 148 5.42 4.64 -6.97
N GLN A 149 4.90 3.72 -6.16
CA GLN A 149 5.26 3.61 -4.75
C GLN A 149 6.76 3.28 -4.59
N LEU A 150 7.26 2.33 -5.40
CA LEU A 150 8.69 2.01 -5.53
C LEU A 150 9.53 3.26 -5.80
N LEU A 151 9.17 4.00 -6.87
CA LEU A 151 9.89 5.18 -7.31
C LEU A 151 9.81 6.31 -6.28
N GLY A 152 8.67 6.47 -5.60
CA GLY A 152 8.49 7.52 -4.59
C GLY A 152 9.24 7.21 -3.29
N LEU A 153 9.27 5.95 -2.84
CA LEU A 153 10.03 5.56 -1.64
C LEU A 153 11.54 5.60 -1.89
N ALA A 154 12.00 5.03 -3.01
CA ALA A 154 13.40 5.03 -3.42
C ALA A 154 13.89 6.43 -3.78
N GLY A 155 13.12 7.15 -4.59
CA GLY A 155 13.36 8.53 -4.96
C GLY A 155 13.25 9.47 -3.77
N GLY A 156 12.51 9.12 -2.72
CA GLY A 156 12.42 9.87 -1.48
C GLY A 156 13.76 10.11 -0.83
N GLY A 157 14.55 9.05 -0.65
CA GLY A 157 15.89 9.19 -0.09
C GLY A 157 16.85 10.00 -0.96
N VAL A 158 16.79 9.81 -2.29
CA VAL A 158 17.62 10.58 -3.24
C VAL A 158 17.25 12.05 -3.24
N THR A 159 15.95 12.36 -3.30
CA THR A 159 15.44 13.74 -3.32
C THR A 159 15.78 14.45 -2.02
N VAL A 160 15.67 13.76 -0.88
CA VAL A 160 16.10 14.32 0.41
C VAL A 160 17.61 14.52 0.47
N ALA A 161 18.41 13.62 -0.11
CA ALA A 161 19.86 13.79 -0.16
C ALA A 161 20.29 14.99 -1.04
N LEU A 162 19.59 15.23 -2.15
CA LEU A 162 19.93 16.30 -3.10
C LEU A 162 19.35 17.67 -2.70
N LEU A 163 18.08 17.71 -2.26
CA LEU A 163 17.31 18.94 -2.04
C LEU A 163 17.03 19.22 -0.55
N GLY A 164 17.43 18.30 0.33
CA GLY A 164 17.04 18.31 1.73
C GLY A 164 15.56 17.91 1.94
N PRO A 165 15.14 17.69 3.20
CA PRO A 165 13.75 17.32 3.52
C PRO A 165 12.71 18.34 3.05
N ARG A 166 13.00 19.64 3.17
CA ARG A 166 12.06 20.69 2.74
C ARG A 166 11.93 20.75 1.22
N GLY A 167 13.03 20.62 0.49
CA GLY A 167 13.02 20.58 -0.98
C GLY A 167 12.27 19.36 -1.51
N ALA A 168 12.43 18.20 -0.88
CA ALA A 168 11.66 17.00 -1.21
C ALA A 168 10.15 17.16 -0.99
N LEU A 169 9.72 17.82 0.11
CA LEU A 169 8.30 18.15 0.34
C LEU A 169 7.75 19.13 -0.70
N LEU A 170 8.54 20.13 -1.11
CA LEU A 170 8.15 21.07 -2.17
C LEU A 170 8.08 20.39 -3.55
N ALA A 171 8.97 19.44 -3.84
CA ALA A 171 8.90 18.63 -5.04
C ALA A 171 7.62 17.78 -5.06
N ALA A 172 7.24 17.17 -3.93
CA ALA A 172 5.95 16.49 -3.79
C ALA A 172 4.78 17.45 -4.03
N ALA A 173 4.82 18.66 -3.45
CA ALA A 173 3.81 19.68 -3.66
C ALA A 173 3.66 20.06 -5.15
N ALA A 174 4.78 20.25 -5.85
CA ALA A 174 4.78 20.56 -7.28
C ALA A 174 4.17 19.43 -8.13
N LEU A 175 4.46 18.16 -7.81
CA LEU A 175 3.84 17.01 -8.48
C LEU A 175 2.32 17.01 -8.30
N HIS A 176 1.83 17.22 -7.08
CA HIS A 176 0.39 17.28 -6.80
C HIS A 176 -0.29 18.49 -7.46
N LEU A 177 0.35 19.67 -7.48
CA LEU A 177 -0.15 20.84 -8.20
C LEU A 177 -0.24 20.59 -9.71
N GLY A 178 0.79 19.96 -10.30
CA GLY A 178 0.80 19.56 -11.70
C GLY A 178 -0.36 18.61 -12.03
N ASN A 179 -0.60 17.62 -11.16
CA ASN A 179 -1.74 16.71 -11.31
C ASN A 179 -3.09 17.44 -11.20
N ALA A 180 -3.24 18.34 -10.22
CA ALA A 180 -4.45 19.15 -10.07
C ALA A 180 -4.73 20.01 -11.31
N LEU A 181 -3.70 20.66 -11.87
CA LEU A 181 -3.82 21.46 -13.08
C LEU A 181 -4.16 20.60 -14.29
N ALA A 182 -3.50 19.45 -14.46
CA ALA A 182 -3.77 18.52 -15.55
C ALA A 182 -5.23 18.01 -15.52
N ILE A 183 -5.73 17.61 -14.34
CA ILE A 183 -7.14 17.19 -14.18
C ILE A 183 -8.10 18.36 -14.43
N ARG A 184 -7.84 19.54 -13.87
CA ARG A 184 -8.72 20.71 -14.03
C ARG A 184 -8.87 21.13 -15.49
N LEU A 185 -7.78 21.07 -16.27
CA LEU A 185 -7.75 21.51 -17.66
C LEU A 185 -8.24 20.44 -18.65
N ARG A 186 -7.91 19.17 -18.41
CA ARG A 186 -8.10 18.09 -19.41
C ARG A 186 -9.26 17.15 -19.10
N LEU A 187 -9.77 17.12 -17.87
CA LEU A 187 -10.92 16.29 -17.54
C LEU A 187 -12.23 17.06 -17.84
N PRO A 188 -13.13 16.50 -18.67
CA PRO A 188 -14.44 17.11 -18.91
C PRO A 188 -15.28 17.13 -17.63
N ASP A 189 -16.13 18.15 -17.48
CA ASP A 189 -17.05 18.24 -16.33
C ASP A 189 -18.21 17.25 -16.55
N LEU A 190 -18.15 16.13 -15.83
CA LEU A 190 -19.14 15.06 -15.91
C LEU A 190 -20.18 15.24 -14.79
N PRO A 191 -21.47 14.99 -15.08
CA PRO A 191 -22.51 15.05 -14.07
C PRO A 191 -22.25 14.01 -12.96
N PRO A 192 -22.74 14.24 -11.73
CA PRO A 192 -22.72 13.23 -10.68
C PRO A 192 -23.37 11.93 -11.17
N ALA A 193 -22.87 10.79 -10.69
CA ALA A 193 -23.52 9.51 -10.98
C ALA A 193 -24.96 9.51 -10.43
N ARG A 194 -25.90 8.91 -11.16
CA ARG A 194 -27.25 8.70 -10.62
C ARG A 194 -27.15 7.78 -9.42
N SER A 195 -27.59 8.25 -8.25
CA SER A 195 -27.58 7.48 -7.01
C SER A 195 -28.46 6.24 -7.19
N ALA A 196 -27.85 5.06 -7.30
CA ALA A 196 -28.58 3.80 -7.26
C ALA A 196 -29.00 3.54 -5.81
N GLY A 197 -30.20 3.97 -5.43
CA GLY A 197 -30.92 3.53 -4.22
C GLY A 197 -30.45 4.14 -2.88
N GLY A 198 -31.35 4.88 -2.22
CA GLY A 198 -31.14 5.50 -0.91
C GLY A 198 -31.24 4.55 0.29
N GLY A 199 -30.43 3.48 0.32
CA GLY A 199 -30.22 2.65 1.52
C GLY A 199 -28.91 2.99 2.20
N SER A 200 -28.78 2.73 3.52
CA SER A 200 -27.47 2.86 4.20
C SER A 200 -26.53 1.78 3.66
N VAL A 201 -25.75 2.12 2.63
CA VAL A 201 -24.69 1.28 2.03
C VAL A 201 -23.76 0.73 3.11
N LEU A 202 -23.55 1.51 4.18
CA LEU A 202 -22.78 1.12 5.35
C LEU A 202 -23.44 -0.06 6.09
N GLY A 203 -24.70 0.04 6.52
CA GLY A 203 -25.37 -1.03 7.28
C GLY A 203 -25.45 -2.37 6.54
N GLN A 204 -25.67 -2.36 5.22
CA GLN A 204 -25.62 -3.56 4.38
C GLN A 204 -24.18 -4.09 4.24
N SER A 205 -23.19 -3.20 4.09
CA SER A 205 -21.77 -3.57 4.06
C SER A 205 -21.29 -4.19 5.38
N TRP A 206 -21.74 -3.68 6.53
CA TRP A 206 -21.40 -4.22 7.86
C TRP A 206 -21.96 -5.62 8.07
N ARG A 207 -23.23 -5.85 7.72
CA ARG A 207 -23.84 -7.18 7.82
C ARG A 207 -23.17 -8.19 6.87
N GLY A 208 -22.86 -7.78 5.64
CA GLY A 208 -22.13 -8.63 4.69
C GLY A 208 -20.68 -8.90 5.11
N ASN A 209 -19.96 -7.91 5.62
CA ASN A 209 -18.59 -8.09 6.15
C ASN A 209 -18.59 -9.01 7.38
N GLY A 210 -19.56 -8.84 8.29
CA GLY A 210 -19.74 -9.72 9.44
C GLY A 210 -20.05 -11.16 9.02
N ALA A 211 -20.88 -11.36 7.99
CA ALA A 211 -21.17 -12.68 7.44
C ALA A 211 -19.94 -13.34 6.80
N LEU A 212 -19.11 -12.56 6.09
CA LEU A 212 -17.84 -13.04 5.51
C LEU A 212 -16.82 -13.40 6.60
N LEU A 213 -16.67 -12.57 7.63
CA LEU A 213 -15.77 -12.82 8.77
C LEU A 213 -16.22 -13.99 9.65
N ARG A 214 -17.50 -14.35 9.63
CA ARG A 214 -18.02 -15.56 10.29
C ARG A 214 -17.62 -16.86 9.58
N ARG A 215 -17.35 -16.82 8.27
CA ARG A 215 -16.90 -18.00 7.52
C ARG A 215 -15.42 -18.27 7.82
N VAL A 216 -15.14 -19.40 8.47
CA VAL A 216 -13.78 -19.78 8.89
C VAL A 216 -12.75 -19.76 7.74
N PRO A 217 -13.04 -20.32 6.54
CA PRO A 217 -12.07 -20.30 5.43
C PRO A 217 -11.73 -18.88 4.96
N VAL A 218 -12.75 -18.04 4.78
CA VAL A 218 -12.60 -16.64 4.35
C VAL A 218 -11.83 -15.84 5.40
N ARG A 219 -12.19 -15.98 6.68
CA ARG A 219 -11.49 -15.30 7.78
C ARG A 219 -10.01 -15.69 7.84
N ARG A 220 -9.68 -16.98 7.68
CA ARG A 220 -8.28 -17.45 7.69
C ARG A 220 -7.48 -16.84 6.54
N LEU A 221 -8.05 -16.80 5.34
CA LEU A 221 -7.41 -16.21 4.17
C LEU A 221 -7.23 -14.68 4.29
N LEU A 222 -8.22 -13.97 4.84
CA LEU A 222 -8.09 -12.54 5.13
C LEU A 222 -6.97 -12.27 6.14
N LEU A 223 -6.94 -13.00 7.27
CA LEU A 223 -5.89 -12.85 8.28
C LEU A 223 -4.50 -13.21 7.75
N ALA A 224 -4.41 -14.22 6.88
CA ALA A 224 -3.17 -14.62 6.22
C ALA A 224 -2.62 -13.55 5.27
N GLN A 225 -3.48 -12.72 4.69
CA GLN A 225 -3.04 -11.59 3.87
C GLN A 225 -2.79 -10.32 4.68
N TRP A 226 -3.49 -10.14 5.80
CA TRP A 226 -3.34 -8.93 6.60
C TRP A 226 -2.17 -8.96 7.59
N LEU A 227 -2.01 -10.04 8.36
CA LEU A 227 -1.03 -10.07 9.45
C LEU A 227 0.42 -9.98 8.98
N PRO A 228 0.85 -10.74 7.94
CA PRO A 228 2.24 -10.67 7.50
C PRO A 228 2.56 -9.29 6.90
N SER A 229 1.69 -8.76 6.03
CA SER A 229 1.85 -7.42 5.45
C SER A 229 1.95 -6.34 6.53
N ALA A 230 1.10 -6.38 7.56
CA ALA A 230 1.13 -5.42 8.65
C ALA A 230 2.43 -5.45 9.46
N ALA A 231 2.96 -6.66 9.72
CA ALA A 231 4.23 -6.83 10.42
C ALA A 231 5.40 -6.25 9.61
N VAL A 232 5.45 -6.52 8.31
CA VAL A 232 6.52 -5.99 7.44
C VAL A 232 6.43 -4.48 7.29
N THR A 233 5.24 -3.90 7.11
CA THR A 233 5.07 -2.45 7.09
C THR A 233 5.48 -1.82 8.43
N GLY A 234 5.22 -2.51 9.54
CA GLY A 234 5.74 -2.14 10.85
C GLY A 234 7.26 -2.08 10.89
N ALA A 235 7.94 -3.12 10.41
CA ALA A 235 9.41 -3.14 10.31
C ALA A 235 9.94 -2.05 9.35
N GLU A 236 9.29 -1.86 8.19
CA GLU A 236 9.63 -0.85 7.19
C GLU A 236 9.60 0.56 7.78
N SER A 237 8.57 0.86 8.58
CA SER A 237 8.43 2.17 9.23
C SER A 237 9.58 2.51 10.21
N LEU A 238 10.29 1.50 10.71
CA LEU A 238 11.43 1.64 11.61
C LEU A 238 12.77 1.74 10.89
N VAL A 239 12.83 1.50 9.57
CA VAL A 239 14.09 1.50 8.79
C VAL A 239 14.83 2.83 8.90
N ILE A 240 14.11 3.95 8.86
CA ILE A 240 14.68 5.30 9.00
C ILE A 240 15.35 5.45 10.38
N ALA A 241 14.64 5.06 11.44
CA ALA A 241 15.13 5.16 12.80
C ALA A 241 16.28 4.18 13.08
N TYR A 242 16.26 2.98 12.48
CA TYR A 242 17.34 2.01 12.54
C TYR A 242 18.61 2.55 11.88
N ALA A 243 18.50 3.05 10.64
CA ALA A 243 19.63 3.61 9.91
C ALA A 243 20.26 4.80 10.64
N GLY A 244 19.43 5.68 11.22
CA GLY A 244 19.89 6.84 11.98
C GLY A 244 20.48 6.51 13.36
N ALA A 245 20.09 5.40 13.97
CA ALA A 245 20.71 4.88 15.20
C ALA A 245 22.06 4.21 14.92
N ARG A 246 22.20 3.56 13.76
CA ARG A 246 23.43 2.86 13.34
C ARG A 246 24.47 3.76 12.68
N GLY A 247 24.13 5.02 12.40
CA GLY A 247 25.05 5.98 11.78
C GLY A 247 25.40 5.61 10.34
N PHE A 248 24.47 5.02 9.59
CA PHE A 248 24.69 4.74 8.17
C PHE A 248 24.91 6.01 7.35
N PRO A 249 25.66 5.93 6.23
CA PRO A 249 25.99 7.08 5.42
C PRO A 249 24.75 7.82 4.91
N PRO A 250 24.87 9.13 4.56
CA PRO A 250 23.79 9.90 3.96
C PRO A 250 23.21 9.15 2.74
N GLY A 251 21.89 8.95 2.73
CA GLY A 251 21.19 8.19 1.69
C GLY A 251 21.00 6.68 1.98
N GLY A 252 21.66 6.13 3.02
CA GLY A 252 21.53 4.71 3.37
C GLY A 252 20.09 4.29 3.73
N TYR A 253 19.32 5.15 4.39
CA TYR A 253 17.89 4.88 4.66
C TYR A 253 17.05 4.85 3.36
N GLY A 254 17.37 5.71 2.38
CA GLY A 254 16.72 5.72 1.08
C GLY A 254 16.98 4.45 0.29
N PHE A 255 18.23 4.01 0.30
CA PHE A 255 18.63 2.73 -0.29
C PHE A 255 17.90 1.55 0.36
N LEU A 256 17.87 1.49 1.69
CA LEU A 256 17.16 0.43 2.43
C LEU A 256 15.64 0.43 2.15
N LEU A 257 15.01 1.61 2.16
CA LEU A 257 13.59 1.76 1.81
C LEU A 257 13.32 1.37 0.35
N ALA A 258 14.28 1.51 -0.57
CA ALA A 258 14.12 1.05 -1.95
C ALA A 258 14.15 -0.49 -2.07
N CYS A 259 14.96 -1.16 -1.23
CA CYS A 259 15.19 -2.60 -1.34
C CYS A 259 13.92 -3.45 -1.19
N LEU A 260 13.08 -3.14 -0.20
CA LEU A 260 11.86 -3.92 0.07
C LEU A 260 10.88 -3.85 -1.12
N PRO A 261 10.46 -2.66 -1.60
CA PRO A 261 9.68 -2.54 -2.81
C PRO A 261 10.35 -3.25 -4.02
N VAL A 262 11.65 -3.04 -4.28
CA VAL A 262 12.32 -3.69 -5.43
C VAL A 262 12.20 -5.22 -5.35
N GLY A 263 12.33 -5.78 -4.15
CA GLY A 263 12.07 -7.18 -3.86
C GLY A 263 10.64 -7.59 -4.22
N MET A 264 9.63 -6.80 -3.81
CA MET A 264 8.21 -7.05 -4.13
C MET A 264 7.98 -7.14 -5.64
N LEU A 265 8.51 -6.18 -6.40
CA LEU A 265 8.38 -6.18 -7.86
C LEU A 265 9.04 -7.41 -8.49
N ALA A 266 10.24 -7.75 -8.04
CA ALA A 266 10.95 -8.93 -8.52
C ALA A 266 10.20 -10.23 -8.19
N GLY A 267 9.66 -10.35 -6.97
CA GLY A 267 8.85 -11.48 -6.54
C GLY A 267 7.58 -11.63 -7.38
N ASP A 268 6.80 -10.55 -7.51
CA ASP A 268 5.56 -10.55 -8.28
C ASP A 268 5.81 -10.89 -9.76
N LEU A 269 6.87 -10.36 -10.36
CA LEU A 269 7.21 -10.63 -11.75
C LEU A 269 7.72 -12.06 -11.95
N LEU A 270 8.65 -12.52 -11.10
CA LEU A 270 9.28 -13.83 -11.25
C LEU A 270 8.31 -14.96 -10.90
N VAL A 271 7.63 -14.89 -9.76
CA VAL A 271 6.62 -15.89 -9.37
C VAL A 271 5.40 -15.79 -10.29
N GLY A 272 4.97 -14.57 -10.65
CA GLY A 272 3.86 -14.36 -11.57
C GLY A 272 4.12 -14.85 -12.99
N ARG A 273 5.37 -14.84 -13.47
CA ARG A 273 5.73 -15.31 -14.82
C ARG A 273 6.12 -16.78 -14.86
N PHE A 274 6.92 -17.25 -13.91
CA PHE A 274 7.54 -18.58 -13.96
C PHE A 274 6.81 -19.64 -13.12
N ALA A 275 6.06 -19.26 -12.09
CA ALA A 275 5.33 -20.23 -11.29
C ALA A 275 3.95 -20.53 -11.89
N ALA A 276 3.71 -21.82 -12.19
CA ALA A 276 2.39 -22.33 -12.53
C ALA A 276 1.42 -22.15 -11.34
N PRO A 277 0.10 -22.09 -11.59
CA PRO A 277 -0.95 -22.08 -10.57
C PRO A 277 -0.72 -22.90 -9.31
N ALA A 278 -0.52 -24.22 -9.48
CA ALA A 278 -0.31 -25.15 -8.37
C ALA A 278 1.01 -24.88 -7.64
N THR A 279 2.03 -24.42 -8.37
CA THR A 279 3.30 -24.01 -7.79
C THR A 279 3.14 -22.75 -6.94
N ARG A 280 2.31 -21.79 -7.33
CA ARG A 280 2.05 -20.57 -6.53
C ARG A 280 1.43 -20.90 -5.18
N GLU A 281 0.46 -21.81 -5.15
CA GLU A 281 -0.16 -22.27 -3.90
C GLU A 281 0.83 -23.03 -3.01
N ARG A 282 1.67 -23.88 -3.60
CA ARG A 282 2.78 -24.54 -2.87
C ARG A 282 3.80 -23.55 -2.31
N LEU A 283 4.07 -22.47 -3.04
CA LEU A 283 5.04 -21.45 -2.66
C LEU A 283 4.51 -20.47 -1.60
N VAL A 284 3.23 -20.50 -1.23
CA VAL A 284 2.66 -19.58 -0.22
C VAL A 284 3.44 -19.65 1.09
N ALA A 285 3.63 -20.85 1.61
CA ALA A 285 4.34 -21.08 2.87
C ALA A 285 5.81 -20.61 2.85
N PRO A 286 6.66 -21.04 1.89
CA PRO A 286 8.04 -20.60 1.85
C PRO A 286 8.17 -19.11 1.54
N LEU A 287 7.31 -18.52 0.71
CA LEU A 287 7.32 -17.08 0.43
C LEU A 287 6.89 -16.26 1.65
N ALA A 288 5.87 -16.70 2.39
CA ALA A 288 5.47 -16.05 3.64
C ALA A 288 6.57 -16.15 4.71
N ALA A 289 7.29 -17.27 4.78
CA ALA A 289 8.45 -17.41 5.67
C ALA A 289 9.60 -16.50 5.23
N LEU A 290 9.88 -16.42 3.93
CA LEU A 290 10.88 -15.52 3.35
C LEU A 290 10.54 -14.04 3.59
N MET A 291 9.27 -13.71 3.76
CA MET A 291 8.82 -12.37 4.08
C MET A 291 9.18 -11.95 5.53
N GLY A 292 9.30 -12.92 6.46
CA GLY A 292 9.57 -12.66 7.88
C GLY A 292 10.99 -13.02 8.35
N LEU A 293 11.53 -14.16 7.94
CA LEU A 293 12.81 -14.70 8.40
C LEU A 293 14.00 -13.75 8.19
N PRO A 294 14.17 -13.09 7.03
CA PRO A 294 15.29 -12.18 6.82
C PRO A 294 15.27 -10.98 7.76
N LEU A 295 14.08 -10.55 8.23
CA LEU A 295 13.96 -9.42 9.15
C LEU A 295 14.53 -9.72 10.55
N LEU A 296 14.73 -11.00 10.90
CA LEU A 296 15.39 -11.39 12.16
C LEU A 296 16.83 -10.90 12.24
N VAL A 297 17.49 -10.69 11.08
CA VAL A 297 18.86 -10.18 10.99
C VAL A 297 18.99 -8.79 11.62
N PHE A 298 17.92 -8.00 11.70
CA PHE A 298 17.94 -6.68 12.33
C PHE A 298 18.13 -6.72 13.86
N ALA A 299 17.97 -7.88 14.51
CA ALA A 299 18.36 -8.08 15.91
C ALA A 299 19.88 -8.05 16.11
N LEU A 300 20.65 -8.36 15.06
CA LEU A 300 22.10 -8.38 15.08
C LEU A 300 22.68 -7.04 14.60
N PRO A 301 23.94 -6.73 14.94
CA PRO A 301 24.65 -5.59 14.38
C PRO A 301 25.05 -5.83 12.91
N ALA A 302 24.06 -6.04 12.02
CA ALA A 302 24.24 -6.27 10.59
C ALA A 302 24.83 -5.06 9.84
N PRO A 303 25.74 -5.25 8.86
CA PRO A 303 26.20 -4.19 7.98
C PRO A 303 25.13 -3.81 6.95
N LEU A 304 25.25 -2.61 6.37
CA LEU A 304 24.27 -2.05 5.41
C LEU A 304 23.89 -3.01 4.26
N PRO A 305 24.83 -3.71 3.59
CA PRO A 305 24.48 -4.63 2.51
C PRO A 305 23.64 -5.82 2.98
N LEU A 306 23.87 -6.29 4.21
CA LEU A 306 23.11 -7.40 4.78
C LEU A 306 21.68 -6.96 5.13
N CYS A 307 21.50 -5.75 5.68
CA CYS A 307 20.18 -5.15 5.87
C CYS A 307 19.43 -4.98 4.55
N ALA A 308 20.12 -4.53 3.50
CA ALA A 308 19.55 -4.35 2.17
C ALA A 308 19.11 -5.69 1.55
N ALA A 309 19.96 -6.71 1.61
CA ALA A 309 19.64 -8.06 1.16
C ALA A 309 18.46 -8.66 1.93
N ALA A 310 18.40 -8.44 3.25
CA ALA A 310 17.29 -8.88 4.08
C ALA A 310 15.96 -8.21 3.69
N LEU A 311 15.95 -6.90 3.47
CA LEU A 311 14.76 -6.17 3.01
C LEU A 311 14.34 -6.60 1.61
N LEU A 312 15.29 -6.82 0.69
CA LEU A 312 15.00 -7.29 -0.66
C LEU A 312 14.39 -8.70 -0.63
N ALA A 313 14.93 -9.60 0.18
CA ALA A 313 14.39 -10.95 0.37
C ALA A 313 12.98 -10.90 1.02
N ALA A 314 12.80 -10.07 2.06
CA ALA A 314 11.50 -9.87 2.68
C ALA A 314 10.46 -9.34 1.67
N GLY A 315 10.88 -8.40 0.82
CA GLY A 315 10.09 -7.87 -0.28
C GLY A 315 9.67 -8.94 -1.28
N PHE A 316 10.61 -9.78 -1.72
CA PHE A 316 10.33 -10.90 -2.61
C PHE A 316 9.26 -11.85 -2.05
N GLY A 317 9.24 -12.03 -0.73
CA GLY A 317 8.24 -12.82 -0.03
C GLY A 317 6.79 -12.38 -0.27
N PHE A 318 6.51 -11.11 -0.61
CA PHE A 318 5.15 -10.61 -0.88
C PHE A 318 4.43 -11.35 -2.01
N ALA A 319 5.17 -12.00 -2.91
CA ALA A 319 4.61 -12.84 -3.96
C ALA A 319 3.72 -13.99 -3.42
N TYR A 320 3.78 -14.32 -2.13
CA TYR A 320 2.86 -15.26 -1.48
C TYR A 320 1.39 -14.89 -1.69
N ALA A 321 1.08 -13.59 -1.81
CA ALA A 321 -0.27 -13.10 -2.02
C ALA A 321 -0.89 -13.66 -3.31
N LEU A 322 -0.08 -13.90 -4.35
CA LEU A 322 -0.53 -14.49 -5.62
C LEU A 322 -1.04 -15.92 -5.44
N GLY A 323 -0.42 -16.70 -4.54
CA GLY A 323 -0.86 -18.07 -4.24
C GLY A 323 -2.15 -18.13 -3.44
N LEU A 324 -2.45 -17.09 -2.64
CA LEU A 324 -3.68 -17.03 -1.84
C LEU A 324 -4.90 -16.50 -2.61
N GLN A 325 -4.71 -15.87 -3.77
CA GLN A 325 -5.82 -15.26 -4.54
C GLN A 325 -6.86 -16.28 -5.02
N ARG A 326 -6.44 -17.47 -5.50
CA ARG A 326 -7.35 -18.50 -6.00
C ARG A 326 -8.13 -19.18 -4.87
N PRO A 327 -7.50 -19.70 -3.80
CA PRO A 327 -8.22 -20.19 -2.63
C PRO A 327 -9.19 -19.17 -2.04
N PHE A 328 -8.84 -17.88 -2.08
CA PHE A 328 -9.73 -16.80 -1.65
C PHE A 328 -10.94 -16.67 -2.56
N LEU A 329 -10.76 -16.68 -3.89
CA LEU A 329 -11.86 -16.65 -4.85
C LEU A 329 -12.80 -17.86 -4.71
N ASP A 330 -12.25 -19.05 -4.51
CA ASP A 330 -13.01 -20.30 -4.43
C ASP A 330 -13.80 -20.41 -3.12
N ALA A 331 -13.29 -19.80 -2.04
CA ALA A 331 -13.99 -19.76 -0.75
C ALA A 331 -15.18 -18.77 -0.73
N LEU A 332 -15.36 -17.95 -1.76
CA LEU A 332 -16.34 -16.87 -1.80
C LEU A 332 -17.62 -17.24 -2.57
N PRO A 333 -18.81 -16.90 -2.04
CA PRO A 333 -20.05 -17.04 -2.80
C PRO A 333 -20.04 -16.11 -4.03
N ALA A 334 -20.67 -16.56 -5.13
CA ALA A 334 -20.66 -15.87 -6.42
C ALA A 334 -21.12 -14.39 -6.31
N ASP A 335 -22.13 -14.14 -5.48
CA ASP A 335 -22.78 -12.83 -5.34
C ASP A 335 -22.01 -11.84 -4.43
N GLY A 336 -20.97 -12.30 -3.71
CA GLY A 336 -20.29 -11.53 -2.66
C GLY A 336 -18.82 -11.19 -2.94
N ARG A 337 -18.28 -11.56 -4.11
CA ARG A 337 -16.85 -11.44 -4.41
C ARG A 337 -16.33 -10.00 -4.33
N GLY A 338 -17.06 -9.05 -4.93
CA GLY A 338 -16.67 -7.63 -4.92
C GLY A 338 -16.56 -7.06 -3.50
N GLN A 339 -17.50 -7.41 -2.62
CA GLN A 339 -17.47 -7.01 -1.22
C GLN A 339 -16.28 -7.62 -0.48
N ALA A 340 -15.98 -8.90 -0.72
CA ALA A 340 -14.86 -9.58 -0.07
C ALA A 340 -13.48 -9.01 -0.48
N PHE A 341 -13.28 -8.67 -1.76
CA PHE A 341 -12.06 -7.99 -2.20
C PHE A 341 -11.96 -6.56 -1.64
N THR A 342 -13.09 -5.89 -1.48
CA THR A 342 -13.13 -4.57 -0.84
C THR A 342 -12.70 -4.67 0.63
N LEU A 343 -13.25 -5.65 1.36
CA LEU A 343 -12.87 -5.94 2.75
C LEU A 343 -11.39 -6.31 2.86
N LEU A 344 -10.89 -7.16 1.96
CA LEU A 344 -9.48 -7.54 1.90
C LEU A 344 -8.57 -6.32 1.75
N GLY A 345 -8.86 -5.44 0.79
CA GLY A 345 -8.09 -4.22 0.55
C GLY A 345 -8.14 -3.24 1.74
N SER A 346 -9.34 -2.94 2.24
CA SER A 346 -9.50 -2.00 3.37
C SER A 346 -8.86 -2.53 4.65
N GLY A 347 -8.99 -3.83 4.92
CA GLY A 347 -8.38 -4.47 6.09
C GLY A 347 -6.85 -4.47 6.00
N SER A 348 -6.29 -4.69 4.80
CA SER A 348 -4.85 -4.61 4.58
C SER A 348 -4.31 -3.20 4.83
N MET A 349 -4.94 -2.16 4.26
CA MET A 349 -4.49 -0.78 4.49
C MET A 349 -4.60 -0.38 5.97
N THR A 350 -5.65 -0.82 6.67
CA THR A 350 -5.84 -0.56 8.09
C THR A 350 -4.71 -1.17 8.91
N LEU A 351 -4.46 -2.46 8.72
CA LEU A 351 -3.44 -3.18 9.49
C LEU A 351 -2.02 -2.71 9.12
N GLN A 352 -1.79 -2.28 7.87
CA GLN A 352 -0.56 -1.58 7.46
C GLN A 352 -0.39 -0.21 8.13
N GLY A 353 -1.47 0.48 8.50
CA GLY A 353 -1.40 1.70 9.33
C GLY A 353 -1.20 1.43 10.82
N VAL A 354 -1.76 0.34 11.34
CA VAL A 354 -1.61 -0.08 12.74
C VAL A 354 -0.22 -0.64 13.03
N GLY A 355 0.38 -1.37 12.08
CA GLY A 355 1.71 -1.98 12.21
C GLY A 355 2.79 -0.98 12.67
N PRO A 356 2.99 0.16 11.98
CA PRO A 356 3.93 1.20 12.39
C PRO A 356 3.71 1.74 13.80
N ALA A 357 2.45 1.89 14.24
CA ALA A 357 2.15 2.34 15.60
C ALA A 357 2.53 1.27 16.65
N LEU A 358 2.17 0.00 16.41
CA LEU A 358 2.47 -1.10 17.31
C LEU A 358 3.98 -1.36 17.43
N PHE A 359 4.67 -1.51 16.30
CA PHE A 359 6.11 -1.77 16.30
C PHE A 359 6.93 -0.52 16.63
N GLY A 360 6.42 0.68 16.32
CA GLY A 360 6.95 1.95 16.82
C GLY A 360 6.94 2.03 18.34
N ALA A 361 5.85 1.60 18.99
CA ALA A 361 5.76 1.57 20.44
C ALA A 361 6.70 0.49 21.01
N ALA A 362 6.74 -0.70 20.41
CA ALA A 362 7.70 -1.75 20.80
C ALA A 362 9.15 -1.24 20.72
N ALA A 363 9.50 -0.46 19.70
CA ALA A 363 10.83 0.11 19.53
C ALA A 363 11.24 1.09 20.64
N THR A 364 10.28 1.73 21.34
CA THR A 364 10.60 2.56 22.51
C THR A 364 11.05 1.76 23.72
N LEU A 365 10.63 0.50 23.82
CA LEU A 365 10.94 -0.38 24.94
C LEU A 365 12.18 -1.25 24.65
N THR A 366 12.34 -1.73 23.42
CA THR A 366 13.36 -2.73 23.06
C THR A 366 14.45 -2.19 22.13
N GLY A 367 14.27 -0.99 21.57
CA GLY A 367 15.11 -0.45 20.50
C GLY A 367 14.63 -0.84 19.10
N THR A 368 15.13 -0.15 18.08
CA THR A 368 14.66 -0.30 16.68
C THR A 368 14.99 -1.66 16.08
N GLY A 369 16.19 -2.19 16.30
CA GLY A 369 16.61 -3.50 15.78
C GLY A 369 15.77 -4.67 16.31
N PRO A 370 15.65 -4.84 17.63
CA PRO A 370 14.80 -5.88 18.21
C PRO A 370 13.32 -5.74 17.84
N ALA A 371 12.78 -4.52 17.72
CA ALA A 371 11.41 -4.31 17.26
C ALA A 371 11.20 -4.73 15.81
N MET A 372 12.15 -4.45 14.91
CA MET A 372 12.12 -4.95 13.52
C MET A 372 12.21 -6.49 13.46
N ALA A 373 13.06 -7.09 14.31
CA ALA A 373 13.14 -8.55 14.40
C ALA A 373 11.85 -9.16 14.99
N ALA A 374 11.20 -8.52 15.95
CA ALA A 374 9.91 -8.95 16.49
C ALA A 374 8.81 -8.91 15.42
N ALA A 375 8.82 -7.89 14.55
CA ALA A 375 7.97 -7.86 13.35
C ALA A 375 8.26 -9.03 12.41
N GLY A 376 9.54 -9.31 12.15
CA GLY A 376 9.97 -10.49 11.38
C GLY A 376 9.51 -11.82 11.98
N ALA A 377 9.60 -11.96 13.30
CA ALA A 377 9.12 -13.12 14.03
C ALA A 377 7.59 -13.26 13.92
N ALA A 378 6.83 -12.17 14.07
CA ALA A 378 5.38 -12.17 13.88
C ALA A 378 4.97 -12.58 12.45
N ALA A 379 5.67 -12.07 11.43
CA ALA A 379 5.50 -12.49 10.04
C ALA A 379 5.83 -13.99 9.83
N THR A 380 6.88 -14.49 10.48
CA THR A 380 7.27 -15.91 10.37
C THR A 380 6.29 -16.83 11.10
N LEU A 381 5.80 -16.44 12.28
CA LEU A 381 4.78 -17.18 13.02
C LEU A 381 3.46 -17.27 12.25
N THR A 382 3.10 -16.20 11.55
CA THR A 382 1.93 -16.21 10.67
C THR A 382 2.14 -17.09 9.44
N ALA A 383 3.36 -17.18 8.90
CA ALA A 383 3.70 -18.16 7.87
C ALA A 383 3.56 -19.61 8.36
N LEU A 384 4.05 -19.92 9.56
CA LEU A 384 3.87 -21.24 10.19
C LEU A 384 2.38 -21.54 10.43
N TRP A 385 1.61 -20.54 10.87
CA TRP A 385 0.17 -20.69 10.99
C TRP A 385 -0.48 -21.00 9.64
N ILE A 386 -0.09 -20.32 8.55
CA ILE A 386 -0.58 -20.61 7.19
C ILE A 386 -0.27 -22.05 6.77
N THR A 387 0.93 -22.56 7.07
CA THR A 387 1.27 -23.97 6.77
C THR A 387 0.38 -24.99 7.46
N SER A 388 -0.15 -24.65 8.64
CA SER A 388 -0.96 -25.59 9.43
C SER A 388 -2.32 -25.92 8.79
N TRP A 389 -2.84 -25.06 7.92
CA TRP A 389 -4.17 -25.25 7.30
C TRP A 389 -4.18 -25.13 5.79
N HIS A 390 -3.16 -24.54 5.16
CA HIS A 390 -3.05 -24.46 3.71
C HIS A 390 -2.33 -25.71 3.17
N ARG A 391 -3.11 -26.73 2.79
CA ARG A 391 -2.59 -27.90 2.08
C ARG A 391 -2.61 -27.62 0.57
N PRO A 392 -1.50 -27.77 -0.15
CA PRO A 392 -1.50 -27.63 -1.60
C PRO A 392 -2.47 -28.64 -2.21
N THR A 393 -3.33 -28.23 -3.13
CA THR A 393 -4.08 -29.20 -3.94
C THR A 393 -3.09 -30.02 -4.76
N SER A 394 -3.02 -31.32 -4.51
CA SER A 394 -2.29 -32.25 -5.37
C SER A 394 -2.83 -32.13 -6.80
N PRO A 395 -1.97 -32.22 -7.84
CA PRO A 395 -2.47 -32.32 -9.20
C PRO A 395 -3.41 -33.54 -9.30
N PRO A 396 -4.48 -33.47 -10.13
CA PRO A 396 -5.28 -34.64 -10.40
C PRO A 396 -4.36 -35.76 -10.88
N ALA A 397 -4.45 -36.93 -10.25
CA ALA A 397 -3.73 -38.12 -10.69
C ALA A 397 -4.02 -38.29 -12.19
N LEU A 398 -2.96 -38.30 -13.00
CA LEU A 398 -3.08 -38.65 -14.40
C LEU A 398 -3.74 -40.02 -14.44
N LEU A 399 -4.96 -40.09 -14.98
CA LEU A 399 -5.62 -41.34 -15.29
C LEU A 399 -4.64 -42.14 -16.15
N GLU A 400 -4.21 -43.30 -15.67
CA GLU A 400 -3.46 -44.26 -16.47
C GLU A 400 -4.28 -44.57 -17.74
N PRO A 401 -3.68 -44.49 -18.94
CA PRO A 401 -4.34 -45.01 -20.13
C PRO A 401 -4.48 -46.54 -19.99
N ALA A 402 -5.71 -47.00 -20.20
CA ALA A 402 -6.16 -48.38 -20.09
C ALA A 402 -5.42 -49.37 -21.01
#